data_AF-A0A8T8SR86-F1
#
_entry.id   AF-A0A8T8SR86-F1
#
_cell.length_a   1.000
_cell.length_b   1.000
_cell.length_c   1.000
_cell.angle_alpha   90.00
_cell.angle_beta   90.00
_cell.angle_gamma   90.00
#
_symmetry.space_group_name_H-M   'P 1'
#
loop_
_entity.id
_entity.type
_entity.pdbx_description
1 polymer ?
#
loop_
_entity_poly.entity_id
_entity_poly.type
_entity_poly.pdbx_seq_one_letter_code
_entity_poly.pdbx_strand_id
1 'polypeptide(L)'
;MMTLIKDLLNKATLDEGGRQKAKLHALDYLTTIWSSQDTNIDIQIKQHNRDYPRGIDGAWRDHLIGLSQHLLPKLGPHPQALFEIERPVATELPGIKLFDQLRAPSTSVRSLDSFQEAFRAFCGFELRGLDWANIFIAGGSVLAAVTATETEDFFKRLRSSDVDIFLYGLDGHQALGKLCHITEVLRANIPAFDQTYVVERSVGAITFAPGLGSEGRKVQVVLRLSANPAAILAGFDFDQVSLGYDGSEVWLSPRAVRALYTGYTVTSGAISSSFAARIIKYACRGYGLIILPDYGREKLERLHKRLDEEERLVRDYWTSLPWHHMSNFSHLYTAMKHRSDALWTHSFSSLATLVALWKVAHSACRIGELLYEVGTSHSLCGGYEASDVLGAHFGIDEWSEVLVELIPSLSGTKGLPTTDVWKIRAEKMTRTVFRQRISMVVILPLRMRAFLISAAPSVCGGDKLVLLRGGSGLTDSDGIKLEVCLWHVDGSNMWQPSRGLPAQVHQFLMRATMITAWTIWKVAAGAPWLKMHYSRSLAQSQRHSANAAIADKLTCNIWLRE
;
A
#
# COMPACT_ATOMS: atom_id res chain seq x y z
N MET A 1 18.32 9.22 -16.04
CA MET A 1 17.96 7.99 -16.78
C MET A 1 18.74 6.76 -16.30
N MET A 2 20.08 6.70 -16.44
CA MET A 2 20.86 5.48 -16.12
C MET A 2 20.65 4.98 -14.68
N THR A 3 20.53 5.88 -13.71
CA THR A 3 20.25 5.52 -12.30
C THR A 3 18.91 4.80 -12.13
N LEU A 4 17.85 5.24 -12.83
CA LEU A 4 16.54 4.60 -12.78
C LEU A 4 16.57 3.20 -13.39
N ILE A 5 17.26 3.05 -14.53
CA ILE A 5 17.44 1.74 -15.19
C ILE A 5 18.20 0.78 -14.27
N LYS A 6 19.29 1.25 -13.67
CA LYS A 6 20.08 0.46 -12.72
C LYS A 6 19.24 0.03 -11.53
N ASP A 7 18.43 0.93 -10.97
CA ASP A 7 17.54 0.61 -9.84
C ASP A 7 16.48 -0.44 -10.21
N LEU A 8 15.85 -0.30 -11.38
CA LEU A 8 14.89 -1.28 -11.91
C LEU A 8 15.52 -2.67 -12.05
N LEU A 9 16.68 -2.75 -12.68
CA LEU A 9 17.41 -4.01 -12.87
C LEU A 9 17.83 -4.61 -11.52
N ASN A 10 18.36 -3.80 -10.60
CA ASN A 10 18.74 -4.27 -9.27
C ASN A 10 17.55 -4.87 -8.51
N LYS A 11 16.38 -4.22 -8.54
CA LYS A 11 15.17 -4.73 -7.89
C LYS A 11 14.67 -6.01 -8.54
N ALA A 12 14.72 -6.10 -9.86
CA ALA A 12 14.36 -7.32 -10.59
C ALA A 12 15.29 -8.47 -10.18
N THR A 13 16.61 -8.23 -10.12
CA THR A 13 17.59 -9.22 -9.67
C THR A 13 17.37 -9.64 -8.21
N LEU A 14 17.01 -8.72 -7.32
CA LEU A 14 16.70 -9.06 -5.92
C LEU A 14 15.42 -9.89 -5.76
N ASP A 15 14.47 -9.71 -6.67
CA ASP A 15 13.21 -10.43 -6.76
C ASP A 15 13.37 -11.81 -7.42
N GLU A 16 14.29 -11.93 -8.38
CA GLU A 16 14.59 -13.19 -9.09
C GLU A 16 15.67 -14.03 -8.40
N GLY A 17 16.59 -13.40 -7.68
CA GLY A 17 17.70 -14.05 -7.00
C GLY A 17 17.21 -15.23 -6.16
N GLY A 18 17.82 -16.39 -6.38
CA GLY A 18 17.51 -17.63 -5.68
C GLY A 18 17.80 -17.46 -4.20
N ARG A 19 16.76 -17.12 -3.43
CA ARG A 19 16.85 -17.08 -1.97
C ARG A 19 16.73 -18.52 -1.48
N GLN A 20 17.59 -18.87 -0.54
CA GLN A 20 17.58 -20.19 0.08
C GLN A 20 16.16 -20.46 0.61
N LYS A 21 15.69 -21.70 0.47
CA LYS A 21 14.45 -22.15 1.10
C LYS A 21 14.51 -21.76 2.58
N ALA A 22 13.41 -21.22 3.13
CA ALA A 22 13.35 -20.86 4.54
C ALA A 22 13.92 -21.99 5.39
N LYS A 23 14.90 -21.67 6.26
CA LYS A 23 15.62 -22.68 7.05
C LYS A 23 14.73 -23.35 8.11
N LEU A 24 13.63 -22.68 8.49
CA LEU A 24 12.68 -23.10 9.51
C LEU A 24 11.25 -23.00 8.95
N HIS A 25 10.36 -23.84 9.48
CA HIS A 25 8.93 -23.75 9.25
C HIS A 25 8.34 -22.62 10.09
N ALA A 26 7.19 -22.07 9.67
CA ALA A 26 6.55 -20.98 10.40
C ALA A 26 6.19 -21.34 11.85
N LEU A 27 5.90 -22.62 12.10
CA LEU A 27 5.55 -23.14 13.42
C LEU A 27 6.72 -23.14 14.40
N ASP A 28 7.96 -23.21 13.92
CA ASP A 28 9.15 -23.20 14.77
C ASP A 28 9.25 -21.88 15.55
N TYR A 29 8.77 -20.78 14.94
CA TYR A 29 8.74 -19.46 15.55
C TYR A 29 7.68 -19.30 16.65
N LEU A 30 6.61 -20.10 16.66
CA LEU A 30 5.53 -19.94 17.64
C LEU A 30 5.98 -20.14 19.09
N THR A 31 7.13 -20.78 19.32
CA THR A 31 7.69 -20.95 20.67
C THR A 31 8.40 -19.70 21.17
N THR A 32 9.01 -18.92 20.28
CA THR A 32 9.87 -17.77 20.62
C THR A 32 9.22 -16.42 20.31
N ILE A 33 8.15 -16.39 19.50
CA ILE A 33 7.46 -15.18 19.05
C ILE A 33 6.88 -14.33 20.18
N TRP A 34 6.65 -14.94 21.33
CA TRP A 34 6.12 -14.33 22.56
C TRP A 34 7.22 -13.73 23.44
N SER A 35 8.48 -13.77 23.03
CA SER A 35 9.58 -13.22 23.83
C SER A 35 9.68 -11.71 23.66
N SER A 36 9.60 -10.95 24.76
CA SER A 36 9.91 -9.52 24.77
C SER A 36 11.42 -9.23 24.76
N GLN A 37 12.24 -10.22 25.16
CA GLN A 37 13.68 -10.07 25.37
C GLN A 37 14.54 -10.58 24.21
N ASP A 38 14.01 -11.47 23.36
CA ASP A 38 14.76 -11.98 22.22
C ASP A 38 14.87 -10.89 21.15
N THR A 39 16.08 -10.37 20.96
CA THR A 39 16.37 -9.33 19.98
C THR A 39 16.59 -9.88 18.56
N ASN A 40 16.75 -11.20 18.42
CA ASN A 40 16.97 -11.86 17.14
C ASN A 40 15.67 -12.32 16.49
N ILE A 41 14.60 -12.56 17.26
CA ILE A 41 13.33 -13.09 16.73
C ILE A 41 12.78 -12.24 15.58
N ASP A 42 12.83 -10.91 15.72
CA ASP A 42 12.32 -9.99 14.70
C ASP A 42 13.18 -9.99 13.42
N ILE A 43 14.50 -10.21 13.56
CA ILE A 43 15.42 -10.39 12.43
C ILE A 43 15.13 -11.71 11.71
N GLN A 44 14.93 -12.79 12.47
CA GLN A 44 14.63 -14.11 11.91
C GLN A 44 13.27 -14.14 11.21
N ILE A 45 12.23 -13.52 11.80
CA ILE A 45 10.91 -13.38 11.18
C ILE A 45 10.99 -12.57 9.88
N LYS A 46 11.77 -11.49 9.85
CA LYS A 46 12.01 -10.72 8.62
C LYS A 46 12.72 -11.56 7.55
N GLN A 47 13.71 -12.35 7.93
CA GLN A 47 14.39 -13.26 7.02
C GLN A 47 13.42 -14.34 6.49
N HIS A 48 12.60 -14.93 7.38
CA HIS A 48 11.54 -15.88 6.98
C HIS A 48 10.60 -15.25 5.96
N ASN A 49 10.07 -14.05 6.22
CA ASN A 49 9.20 -13.32 5.27
C ASN A 49 9.85 -13.12 3.89
N ARG A 50 11.18 -12.94 3.84
CA ARG A 50 11.95 -12.77 2.60
C ARG A 50 12.18 -14.08 1.83
N ASP A 51 12.09 -15.20 2.52
CA ASP A 51 12.30 -16.57 2.02
C ASP A 51 10.98 -17.28 1.72
N TYR A 52 9.90 -16.51 1.55
CA TYR A 52 8.59 -17.03 1.16
C TYR A 52 8.67 -17.91 -0.10
N PRO A 53 7.88 -19.00 -0.16
CA PRO A 53 7.92 -19.92 -1.29
C PRO A 53 7.45 -19.22 -2.56
N ARG A 54 8.19 -19.43 -3.66
CA ARG A 54 7.91 -18.81 -4.97
C ARG A 54 7.18 -19.72 -5.95
N GLY A 55 6.95 -20.98 -5.58
CA GLY A 55 6.20 -21.96 -6.36
C GLY A 55 4.69 -21.78 -6.22
N ILE A 56 3.93 -22.49 -7.05
CA ILE A 56 2.46 -22.57 -6.98
C ILE A 56 1.99 -23.77 -6.12
N ASP A 57 2.93 -24.54 -5.59
CA ASP A 57 2.70 -25.74 -4.80
C ASP A 57 2.23 -25.42 -3.38
N GLY A 58 1.76 -26.46 -2.67
CA GLY A 58 1.19 -26.33 -1.32
C GLY A 58 2.19 -25.94 -0.22
N ALA A 59 3.48 -25.81 -0.52
CA ALA A 59 4.55 -25.51 0.43
C ALA A 59 4.38 -24.16 1.15
N TRP A 60 3.52 -23.27 0.65
CA TRP A 60 3.18 -22.03 1.35
C TRP A 60 2.48 -22.25 2.69
N ARG A 61 1.79 -23.38 2.89
CA ARG A 61 1.12 -23.68 4.17
C ARG A 61 2.11 -23.83 5.31
N ASP A 62 3.25 -24.44 5.05
CA ASP A 62 4.38 -24.58 5.99
C ASP A 62 5.05 -23.23 6.31
N HIS A 63 4.83 -22.23 5.46
CA HIS A 63 5.37 -20.88 5.59
C HIS A 63 4.46 -19.95 6.40
N LEU A 64 3.22 -20.36 6.66
CA LEU A 64 2.21 -19.57 7.38
C LEU A 64 1.71 -20.32 8.63
N ILE A 65 0.99 -19.60 9.47
CA ILE A 65 0.41 -20.08 10.72
C ILE A 65 -1.10 -20.05 10.55
N GLY A 66 -1.74 -21.22 10.48
CA GLY A 66 -3.20 -21.33 10.57
C GLY A 66 -3.74 -20.89 11.95
N LEU A 67 -4.79 -20.07 11.97
CA LEU A 67 -5.42 -19.56 13.18
C LEU A 67 -5.91 -20.72 14.05
N SER A 68 -6.82 -21.54 13.50
CA SER A 68 -7.45 -22.63 14.26
C SER A 68 -6.48 -23.76 14.56
N GLN A 69 -5.65 -24.13 13.58
CA GLN A 69 -4.78 -25.29 13.66
C GLN A 69 -3.56 -25.08 14.57
N HIS A 70 -3.07 -23.84 14.66
CA HIS A 70 -1.75 -23.59 15.27
C HIS A 70 -1.76 -22.47 16.32
N LEU A 71 -2.40 -21.33 16.04
CA LEU A 71 -2.35 -20.17 16.95
C LEU A 71 -3.25 -20.35 18.18
N LEU A 72 -4.53 -20.68 17.98
CA LEU A 72 -5.49 -20.79 19.09
C LEU A 72 -5.08 -21.83 20.15
N PRO A 73 -4.57 -23.04 19.80
CA PRO A 73 -4.08 -24.00 20.79
C PRO A 73 -2.93 -23.48 21.67
N LYS A 74 -2.20 -22.45 21.22
CA LYS A 74 -1.14 -21.78 22.01
C LYS A 74 -1.69 -20.70 22.93
N LEU A 75 -2.83 -20.09 22.59
CA LEU A 75 -3.47 -19.06 23.40
C LEU A 75 -4.29 -19.64 24.55
N GLY A 76 -4.88 -20.82 24.37
CA GLY A 76 -5.60 -21.50 25.43
C GLY A 76 -6.03 -22.91 25.05
N PRO A 77 -6.09 -23.84 26.02
CA PRO A 77 -6.46 -25.24 25.76
C PRO A 77 -7.97 -25.45 25.59
N HIS A 78 -8.80 -24.45 25.93
CA HIS A 78 -10.25 -24.58 25.94
C HIS A 78 -10.91 -23.82 24.79
N PRO A 79 -11.99 -24.36 24.18
CA PRO A 79 -12.78 -23.63 23.21
C PRO A 79 -13.34 -22.35 23.80
N GLN A 80 -12.97 -21.22 23.22
CA GLN A 80 -13.45 -19.89 23.59
C GLN A 80 -13.75 -19.13 22.30
N ALA A 81 -14.76 -18.26 22.31
CA ALA A 81 -15.07 -17.42 21.14
C ALA A 81 -14.01 -16.31 20.93
N LEU A 82 -13.30 -15.95 21.99
CA LEU A 82 -12.34 -14.86 22.06
C LEU A 82 -11.21 -15.25 23.01
N PHE A 83 -9.97 -15.06 22.56
CA PHE A 83 -8.74 -15.30 23.31
C PHE A 83 -8.04 -13.96 23.53
N GLU A 84 -7.60 -13.69 24.76
CA GLU A 84 -6.86 -12.46 25.08
C GLU A 84 -5.35 -12.67 24.94
N ILE A 85 -4.67 -11.65 24.40
CA ILE A 85 -3.22 -11.57 24.31
C ILE A 85 -2.79 -10.32 25.05
N GLU A 86 -2.14 -10.51 26.20
CA GLU A 86 -1.44 -9.44 26.90
C GLU A 86 -0.20 -9.04 26.12
N ARG A 87 -0.04 -7.73 25.92
CA ARG A 87 1.09 -7.16 25.19
C ARG A 87 2.14 -6.66 26.18
N PRO A 88 3.44 -6.89 25.93
CA PRO A 88 4.51 -6.45 26.80
C PRO A 88 4.53 -4.91 26.89
N VAL A 89 5.08 -4.36 27.97
CA VAL A 89 5.19 -2.90 28.09
C VAL A 89 6.21 -2.40 27.06
N ALA A 90 6.00 -1.21 26.49
CA ALA A 90 6.85 -0.67 25.43
C ALA A 90 8.36 -0.61 25.82
N THR A 91 8.66 -0.43 27.11
CA THR A 91 10.04 -0.41 27.65
C THR A 91 10.72 -1.78 27.66
N GLU A 92 9.96 -2.88 27.62
CA GLU A 92 10.48 -4.24 27.61
C GLU A 92 10.94 -4.68 26.22
N LEU A 93 10.37 -4.08 25.17
CA LEU A 93 10.71 -4.38 23.79
C LEU A 93 12.00 -3.63 23.38
N PRO A 94 12.83 -4.19 22.49
CA PRO A 94 13.98 -3.47 21.94
C PRO A 94 13.58 -2.39 20.92
N GLY A 95 14.51 -1.50 20.62
CA GLY A 95 14.36 -0.49 19.55
C GLY A 95 13.63 0.79 19.94
N ILE A 96 13.42 1.65 18.94
CA ILE A 96 12.70 2.93 19.06
C ILE A 96 11.24 2.73 18.72
N LYS A 97 10.35 3.16 19.61
CA LYS A 97 8.90 2.98 19.49
C LYS A 97 8.31 4.29 19.02
N LEU A 98 7.51 4.22 17.97
CA LEU A 98 6.90 5.38 17.32
C LEU A 98 5.39 5.15 17.21
N PHE A 99 4.61 6.23 17.27
CA PHE A 99 3.15 6.22 17.06
C PHE A 99 2.36 5.29 18.00
N ASP A 100 2.82 5.10 19.24
CA ASP A 100 2.27 4.11 20.17
C ASP A 100 1.40 4.70 21.29
N GLN A 101 1.07 5.98 21.21
CA GLN A 101 0.24 6.69 22.21
C GLN A 101 -1.15 6.05 22.38
N LEU A 102 -1.66 5.38 21.34
CA LEU A 102 -2.95 4.66 21.36
C LEU A 102 -2.79 3.13 21.39
N ARG A 103 -1.57 2.63 21.62
CA ARG A 103 -1.33 1.18 21.69
C ARG A 103 -1.95 0.60 22.95
N ALA A 104 -2.94 -0.26 22.78
CA ALA A 104 -3.60 -0.97 23.88
C ALA A 104 -2.64 -1.94 24.60
N PRO A 105 -2.81 -2.17 25.91
CA PRO A 105 -2.02 -3.13 26.70
C PRO A 105 -2.37 -4.59 26.41
N SER A 106 -3.56 -4.87 25.88
CA SER A 106 -3.95 -6.20 25.40
C SER A 106 -4.65 -6.09 24.04
N THR A 107 -4.80 -7.24 23.38
CA THR A 107 -5.65 -7.39 22.21
C THR A 107 -6.39 -8.72 22.30
N SER A 108 -7.45 -8.87 21.53
CA SER A 108 -8.22 -10.10 21.49
C SER A 108 -8.12 -10.75 20.12
N VAL A 109 -8.25 -12.07 20.08
CA VAL A 109 -8.22 -12.90 18.87
C VAL A 109 -9.44 -13.82 18.90
N ARG A 110 -10.31 -13.73 17.90
CA ARG A 110 -11.48 -14.60 17.79
C ARG A 110 -11.09 -16.04 17.46
N SER A 111 -11.93 -16.99 17.88
CA SER A 111 -11.91 -18.33 17.30
C SER A 111 -12.22 -18.29 15.80
N LEU A 112 -11.93 -19.37 15.07
CA LEU A 112 -12.26 -19.44 13.64
C LEU A 112 -13.77 -19.30 13.38
N ASP A 113 -14.61 -19.93 14.19
CA ASP A 113 -16.08 -19.82 14.05
C ASP A 113 -16.56 -18.39 14.30
N SER A 114 -16.10 -17.78 15.41
CA SER A 114 -16.42 -16.39 15.77
C SER A 114 -15.89 -15.40 14.73
N PHE A 115 -14.71 -15.66 14.17
CA PHE A 115 -14.17 -14.92 13.02
C PHE A 115 -15.08 -15.06 11.80
N GLN A 116 -15.49 -16.28 11.43
CA GLN A 116 -16.32 -16.51 10.25
C GLN A 116 -17.69 -15.83 10.38
N GLU A 117 -18.29 -15.86 11.56
CA GLU A 117 -19.51 -15.11 11.87
C GLU A 117 -19.30 -13.63 11.65
N ALA A 118 -18.28 -13.04 12.27
CA ALA A 118 -17.97 -11.62 12.13
C ALA A 118 -17.59 -11.22 10.70
N PHE A 119 -16.88 -12.08 9.98
CA PHE A 119 -16.47 -11.84 8.60
C PHE A 119 -17.66 -11.92 7.64
N ARG A 120 -18.58 -12.86 7.83
CA ARG A 120 -19.87 -12.91 7.10
C ARG A 120 -20.70 -11.67 7.41
N ALA A 121 -20.75 -11.27 8.67
CA ALA A 121 -21.40 -10.03 9.07
C ALA A 121 -20.79 -8.83 8.31
N PHE A 122 -19.47 -8.69 8.32
CA PHE A 122 -18.74 -7.62 7.63
C PHE A 122 -18.98 -7.57 6.12
N CYS A 123 -18.90 -8.73 5.45
CA CYS A 123 -19.04 -8.86 4.01
C CYS A 123 -20.49 -8.85 3.53
N GLY A 124 -21.46 -9.08 4.42
CA GLY A 124 -22.86 -9.29 4.07
C GLY A 124 -23.10 -10.62 3.34
N PHE A 125 -24.03 -10.61 2.40
CA PHE A 125 -24.37 -11.76 1.56
C PHE A 125 -23.66 -11.74 0.20
N GLU A 126 -22.90 -10.69 -0.10
CA GLU A 126 -22.29 -10.39 -1.39
C GLU A 126 -21.43 -11.55 -1.92
N LEU A 127 -20.73 -12.26 -1.03
CA LEU A 127 -19.82 -13.36 -1.38
C LEU A 127 -20.42 -14.77 -1.20
N ARG A 128 -21.74 -14.88 -0.99
CA ARG A 128 -22.39 -16.18 -0.80
C ARG A 128 -22.24 -17.05 -2.06
N GLY A 129 -21.79 -18.29 -1.88
CA GLY A 129 -21.58 -19.23 -3.01
C GLY A 129 -20.29 -18.99 -3.81
N LEU A 130 -19.40 -18.12 -3.32
CA LEU A 130 -18.09 -17.94 -3.93
C LEU A 130 -17.27 -19.24 -3.89
N ASP A 131 -16.90 -19.75 -5.06
CA ASP A 131 -15.83 -20.75 -5.17
C ASP A 131 -14.48 -20.14 -4.74
N TRP A 132 -13.98 -20.60 -3.60
CA TRP A 132 -12.76 -20.12 -2.95
C TRP A 132 -11.46 -20.61 -3.59
N ALA A 133 -11.50 -21.54 -4.56
CA ALA A 133 -10.29 -21.99 -5.24
C ALA A 133 -9.52 -20.80 -5.82
N ASN A 134 -8.22 -20.67 -5.50
CA ASN A 134 -7.35 -19.58 -5.97
C ASN A 134 -7.76 -18.16 -5.52
N ILE A 135 -8.64 -18.04 -4.52
CA ILE A 135 -9.04 -16.77 -3.90
C ILE A 135 -8.46 -16.68 -2.50
N PHE A 136 -7.96 -15.50 -2.15
CA PHE A 136 -7.47 -15.18 -0.83
C PHE A 136 -7.87 -13.76 -0.47
N ILE A 137 -8.67 -13.58 0.58
CA ILE A 137 -9.03 -12.26 1.08
C ILE A 137 -8.03 -11.89 2.16
N ALA A 138 -7.41 -10.72 2.10
CA ALA A 138 -6.33 -10.38 3.03
C ALA A 138 -6.33 -8.90 3.42
N GLY A 139 -5.64 -8.58 4.52
CA GLY A 139 -5.38 -7.21 4.92
C GLY A 139 -6.25 -6.71 6.08
N GLY A 140 -6.59 -5.43 6.04
CA GLY A 140 -7.18 -4.73 7.18
C GLY A 140 -8.57 -5.22 7.58
N SER A 141 -9.37 -5.72 6.62
CA SER A 141 -10.69 -6.30 6.88
C SER A 141 -10.58 -7.62 7.66
N VAL A 142 -9.65 -8.49 7.26
CA VAL A 142 -9.39 -9.75 7.96
C VAL A 142 -8.82 -9.48 9.34
N LEU A 143 -7.83 -8.58 9.47
CA LEU A 143 -7.32 -8.17 10.79
C LEU A 143 -8.44 -7.73 11.72
N ALA A 144 -9.30 -6.82 11.25
CA ALA A 144 -10.37 -6.31 12.08
C ALA A 144 -11.37 -7.40 12.46
N ALA A 145 -11.68 -8.32 11.55
CA ALA A 145 -12.57 -9.45 11.83
C ALA A 145 -11.95 -10.43 12.83
N VAL A 146 -10.62 -10.58 12.84
CA VAL A 146 -9.90 -11.38 13.84
C VAL A 146 -9.88 -10.71 15.22
N THR A 147 -9.67 -9.40 15.29
CA THR A 147 -9.34 -8.72 16.57
C THR A 147 -10.45 -7.93 17.21
N ALA A 148 -11.60 -7.75 16.55
CA ALA A 148 -12.67 -6.96 17.14
C ALA A 148 -13.34 -7.69 18.31
N THR A 149 -13.54 -6.96 19.41
CA THR A 149 -14.21 -7.45 20.62
C THR A 149 -15.72 -7.31 20.54
N GLU A 150 -16.21 -6.19 19.99
CA GLU A 150 -17.64 -5.88 19.85
C GLU A 150 -18.08 -5.84 18.39
N THR A 151 -19.14 -6.58 18.07
CA THR A 151 -19.65 -6.70 16.69
C THR A 151 -20.31 -5.41 16.20
N GLU A 152 -21.01 -4.65 17.04
CA GLU A 152 -21.64 -3.37 16.65
C GLU A 152 -20.63 -2.26 16.35
N ASP A 153 -19.62 -2.12 17.21
CA ASP A 153 -18.54 -1.15 17.03
C ASP A 153 -17.63 -1.52 15.85
N PHE A 154 -17.44 -2.83 15.62
CA PHE A 154 -16.81 -3.36 14.42
C PHE A 154 -17.50 -2.92 13.13
N PHE A 155 -18.84 -2.97 13.08
CA PHE A 155 -19.59 -2.49 11.91
C PHE A 155 -19.46 -0.99 11.68
N LYS A 156 -19.60 -0.17 12.74
CA LYS A 156 -19.49 1.29 12.62
C LYS A 156 -18.09 1.71 12.15
N ARG A 157 -17.04 1.11 12.71
CA ARG A 157 -15.64 1.45 12.40
C ARG A 157 -15.18 0.99 11.02
N LEU A 158 -15.85 -0.02 10.44
CA LEU A 158 -15.46 -0.61 9.16
C LEU A 158 -16.46 -0.35 8.04
N ARG A 159 -17.47 0.52 8.22
CA ARG A 159 -18.42 0.87 7.14
C ARG A 159 -17.73 1.30 5.84
N SER A 160 -16.60 1.99 5.92
CA SER A 160 -15.80 2.40 4.76
C SER A 160 -14.67 1.44 4.38
N SER A 161 -14.54 0.30 5.05
CA SER A 161 -13.49 -0.68 4.74
C SER A 161 -13.92 -1.61 3.62
N ASP A 162 -12.93 -1.95 2.80
CA ASP A 162 -13.09 -2.72 1.57
C ASP A 162 -12.81 -4.21 1.80
N VAL A 163 -13.34 -5.04 0.90
CA VAL A 163 -12.98 -6.45 0.81
C VAL A 163 -11.99 -6.64 -0.33
N ASP A 164 -10.71 -6.78 0.01
CA ASP A 164 -9.62 -6.99 -0.95
C ASP A 164 -9.47 -8.48 -1.30
N ILE A 165 -9.87 -8.86 -2.51
CA ILE A 165 -9.70 -10.19 -3.10
C ILE A 165 -8.39 -10.25 -3.87
N PHE A 166 -7.53 -11.18 -3.47
CA PHE A 166 -6.31 -11.53 -4.18
C PHE A 166 -6.50 -12.87 -4.90
N LEU A 167 -5.97 -12.93 -6.13
CA LEU A 167 -5.91 -14.17 -6.90
C LEU A 167 -4.49 -14.75 -6.85
N TYR A 168 -4.38 -16.07 -6.71
CA TYR A 168 -3.09 -16.75 -6.66
C TYR A 168 -3.04 -18.02 -7.49
N GLY A 169 -1.85 -18.38 -7.99
CA GLY A 169 -1.63 -19.61 -8.74
C GLY A 169 -2.30 -19.63 -10.12
N LEU A 170 -2.69 -18.46 -10.63
CA LEU A 170 -3.36 -18.29 -11.93
C LEU A 170 -2.50 -17.48 -12.89
N ASP A 171 -2.59 -17.79 -14.18
CA ASP A 171 -2.16 -16.89 -15.25
C ASP A 171 -3.23 -15.81 -15.55
N GLY A 172 -2.92 -14.87 -16.44
CA GLY A 172 -3.82 -13.77 -16.76
C GLY A 172 -5.16 -14.19 -17.40
N HIS A 173 -5.18 -15.29 -18.16
CA HIS A 173 -6.41 -15.81 -18.76
C HIS A 173 -7.30 -16.47 -17.70
N GLN A 174 -6.70 -17.31 -16.86
CA GLN A 174 -7.40 -17.95 -15.74
C GLN A 174 -7.90 -16.91 -14.72
N ALA A 175 -7.10 -15.90 -14.41
CA ALA A 175 -7.48 -14.80 -13.53
C ALA A 175 -8.66 -13.99 -14.08
N LEU A 176 -8.72 -13.76 -15.39
CA LEU A 176 -9.90 -13.17 -16.04
C LEU A 176 -11.14 -14.07 -15.90
N GLY A 177 -10.98 -15.39 -16.05
CA GLY A 177 -12.05 -16.35 -15.79
C GLY A 177 -12.57 -16.26 -14.34
N LYS A 178 -11.66 -16.18 -13.36
CA LYS A 178 -12.02 -16.06 -11.94
C LYS A 178 -12.69 -14.72 -11.61
N LEU A 179 -12.25 -13.63 -12.24
CA LEU A 179 -12.90 -12.33 -12.13
C LEU A 179 -14.35 -12.35 -12.68
N CYS A 180 -14.59 -13.03 -13.80
CA CYS A 180 -15.95 -13.23 -14.32
C CYS A 180 -16.83 -14.00 -13.31
N HIS A 181 -16.30 -15.09 -12.72
CA HIS A 181 -16.99 -15.84 -11.67
C HIS A 181 -17.34 -14.96 -10.46
N ILE A 182 -16.39 -14.17 -9.94
CA ILE A 182 -16.63 -13.23 -8.83
C ILE A 182 -17.76 -12.26 -9.19
N THR A 183 -17.77 -11.75 -10.42
CA THR A 183 -18.82 -10.84 -10.90
C THR A 183 -20.19 -11.51 -10.93
N GLU A 184 -20.25 -12.76 -11.40
CA GLU A 184 -21.50 -13.54 -11.47
C GLU A 184 -22.05 -13.80 -10.05
N VAL A 185 -21.18 -14.10 -9.09
CA VAL A 185 -21.54 -14.24 -7.66
C VAL A 185 -22.10 -12.93 -7.10
N LEU A 186 -21.40 -11.81 -7.30
CA LEU A 186 -21.86 -10.49 -6.83
C LEU A 186 -23.22 -10.13 -7.44
N ARG A 187 -23.40 -10.31 -8.75
CA ARG A 187 -24.67 -10.04 -9.44
C ARG A 187 -25.81 -10.94 -8.95
N ALA A 188 -25.52 -12.20 -8.63
CA ALA A 188 -26.53 -13.13 -8.11
C ALA A 188 -26.99 -12.77 -6.69
N ASN A 189 -26.10 -12.19 -5.89
CA ASN A 189 -26.35 -11.88 -4.49
C ASN A 189 -26.89 -10.47 -4.27
N ILE A 190 -26.47 -9.48 -5.06
CA ILE A 190 -26.82 -8.07 -4.88
C ILE A 190 -28.11 -7.74 -5.65
N PRO A 191 -29.19 -7.32 -4.98
CA PRO A 191 -30.43 -6.91 -5.64
C PRO A 191 -30.19 -5.76 -6.59
N ALA A 192 -30.73 -5.87 -7.80
CA ALA A 192 -30.63 -4.82 -8.81
C ALA A 192 -29.17 -4.36 -9.05
N PHE A 193 -28.20 -5.29 -9.03
CA PHE A 193 -26.76 -5.00 -9.09
C PHE A 193 -26.37 -3.95 -10.13
N ASP A 194 -26.85 -4.07 -11.37
CA ASP A 194 -26.54 -3.13 -12.46
C ASP A 194 -27.26 -1.75 -12.32
N GLN A 195 -28.03 -1.54 -11.25
CA GLN A 195 -28.61 -0.24 -10.85
C GLN A 195 -28.02 0.27 -9.53
N THR A 196 -27.59 -0.62 -8.64
CA THR A 196 -27.16 -0.27 -7.27
C THR A 196 -25.65 -0.24 -7.11
N TYR A 197 -24.88 -0.87 -8.00
CA TYR A 197 -23.42 -0.92 -7.93
C TYR A 197 -22.78 -0.29 -9.16
N VAL A 198 -21.64 0.35 -8.91
CA VAL A 198 -20.74 0.90 -9.92
C VAL A 198 -19.52 0.00 -10.01
N VAL A 199 -19.07 -0.27 -11.24
CA VAL A 199 -17.81 -0.97 -11.47
C VAL A 199 -16.75 0.03 -11.94
N GLU A 200 -15.68 0.10 -11.17
CA GLU A 200 -14.53 0.95 -11.45
C GLU A 200 -13.32 0.09 -11.77
N ARG A 201 -12.72 0.31 -12.93
CA ARG A 201 -11.46 -0.34 -13.31
C ARG A 201 -10.34 0.69 -13.26
N SER A 202 -9.37 0.42 -12.40
CA SER A 202 -8.06 1.06 -12.39
C SER A 202 -7.00 0.06 -12.88
N VAL A 203 -5.75 0.47 -12.89
CA VAL A 203 -4.65 -0.42 -13.32
C VAL A 203 -4.28 -1.46 -12.26
N GLY A 204 -4.53 -1.19 -10.98
CA GLY A 204 -4.17 -2.14 -9.92
C GLY A 204 -5.35 -2.82 -9.24
N ALA A 205 -6.58 -2.41 -9.53
CA ALA A 205 -7.77 -3.06 -8.99
C ALA A 205 -9.00 -2.87 -9.88
N ILE A 206 -9.90 -3.84 -9.81
CA ILE A 206 -11.30 -3.71 -10.22
C ILE A 206 -12.14 -3.62 -8.96
N THR A 207 -12.90 -2.53 -8.83
CA THR A 207 -13.69 -2.20 -7.65
C THR A 207 -15.17 -2.29 -8.00
N PHE A 208 -15.92 -3.03 -7.20
CA PHE A 208 -17.37 -3.07 -7.19
C PHE A 208 -17.82 -2.29 -5.97
N ALA A 209 -18.38 -1.10 -6.18
CA ALA A 209 -18.78 -0.20 -5.10
C ALA A 209 -20.28 0.06 -5.14
N PRO A 210 -20.97 0.15 -3.98
CA PRO A 210 -22.33 0.66 -3.94
C PRO A 210 -22.38 2.08 -4.54
N GLY A 211 -23.38 2.33 -5.37
CA GLY A 211 -23.71 3.66 -5.88
C GLY A 211 -24.13 4.60 -4.76
N LEU A 212 -24.19 5.90 -5.06
CA LEU A 212 -24.56 6.91 -4.06
C LEU A 212 -25.95 6.60 -3.47
N GLY A 213 -26.02 6.48 -2.14
CA GLY A 213 -27.25 6.16 -1.41
C GLY A 213 -27.64 4.67 -1.40
N SER A 214 -26.85 3.78 -2.02
CA SER A 214 -27.06 2.34 -1.94
C SER A 214 -26.34 1.73 -0.74
N GLU A 215 -26.96 0.74 -0.12
CA GLU A 215 -26.31 -0.09 0.90
C GLU A 215 -25.47 -1.20 0.26
N GLY A 216 -24.45 -1.66 0.98
CA GLY A 216 -23.61 -2.78 0.58
C GLY A 216 -22.13 -2.54 0.84
N ARG A 217 -21.31 -3.54 0.53
CA ARG A 217 -19.86 -3.51 0.70
C ARG A 217 -19.12 -3.22 -0.60
N LYS A 218 -18.03 -2.46 -0.50
CA LYS A 218 -17.05 -2.31 -1.59
C LYS A 218 -16.18 -3.56 -1.67
N VAL A 219 -16.15 -4.20 -2.84
CA VAL A 219 -15.35 -5.41 -3.12
C VAL A 219 -14.31 -5.07 -4.18
N GLN A 220 -13.03 -5.37 -3.92
CA GLN A 220 -11.93 -5.03 -4.81
C GLN A 220 -11.18 -6.30 -5.22
N VAL A 221 -11.04 -6.54 -6.52
CA VAL A 221 -10.16 -7.59 -7.06
C VAL A 221 -8.83 -6.96 -7.43
N VAL A 222 -7.77 -7.32 -6.71
CA VAL A 222 -6.42 -6.79 -6.92
C VAL A 222 -5.83 -7.37 -8.20
N LEU A 223 -5.38 -6.50 -9.12
CA LEU A 223 -4.84 -6.88 -10.43
C LEU A 223 -3.34 -7.26 -10.38
N ARG A 224 -2.92 -7.92 -9.31
CA ARG A 224 -1.56 -8.44 -9.13
C ARG A 224 -1.59 -9.95 -9.01
N LEU A 225 -0.96 -10.62 -9.97
CA LEU A 225 -0.80 -12.07 -9.90
C LEU A 225 0.21 -12.43 -8.81
N SER A 226 -0.11 -13.48 -8.05
CA SER A 226 0.77 -14.05 -7.03
C SER A 226 0.84 -15.56 -7.21
N ALA A 227 1.96 -16.19 -6.86
CA ALA A 227 2.08 -17.64 -7.00
C ALA A 227 1.24 -18.38 -5.93
N ASN A 228 1.19 -17.84 -4.71
CA ASN A 228 0.53 -18.45 -3.56
C ASN A 228 0.19 -17.39 -2.48
N PRO A 229 -0.58 -17.74 -1.43
CA PRO A 229 -0.91 -16.84 -0.31
C PRO A 229 0.29 -16.28 0.47
N ALA A 230 1.36 -17.05 0.67
CA ALA A 230 2.55 -16.53 1.36
C ALA A 230 3.21 -15.39 0.58
N ALA A 231 3.24 -15.47 -0.76
CA ALA A 231 3.73 -14.39 -1.61
C ALA A 231 2.86 -13.11 -1.53
N ILE A 232 1.54 -13.26 -1.38
CA ILE A 232 0.62 -12.13 -1.16
C ILE A 232 0.98 -11.44 0.17
N LEU A 233 1.00 -12.21 1.26
CA LEU A 233 1.25 -11.68 2.60
C LEU A 233 2.65 -11.11 2.76
N ALA A 234 3.66 -11.67 2.11
CA ALA A 234 5.04 -11.17 2.16
C ALA A 234 5.16 -9.74 1.61
N GLY A 235 4.27 -9.35 0.69
CA GLY A 235 4.27 -8.04 0.05
C GLY A 235 3.64 -6.90 0.86
N PHE A 236 2.99 -7.19 1.99
CA PHE A 236 2.29 -6.16 2.78
C PHE A 236 3.27 -5.25 3.55
N ASP A 237 2.91 -3.97 3.63
CA ASP A 237 3.74 -2.92 4.21
C ASP A 237 3.75 -2.89 5.75
N PHE A 238 2.68 -3.37 6.38
CA PHE A 238 2.57 -3.51 7.84
C PHE A 238 2.40 -4.96 8.27
N ASP A 239 2.98 -5.28 9.42
CA ASP A 239 3.04 -6.65 9.92
C ASP A 239 1.67 -7.12 10.41
N GLN A 240 0.93 -6.29 11.15
CA GLN A 240 -0.38 -6.67 11.71
C GLN A 240 -1.43 -7.01 10.65
N VAL A 241 -1.29 -6.54 9.42
CA VAL A 241 -2.24 -6.85 8.33
C VAL A 241 -1.80 -8.04 7.48
N SER A 242 -0.66 -8.65 7.78
CA SER A 242 -0.10 -9.77 7.03
C SER A 242 -0.76 -11.10 7.39
N LEU A 243 -2.08 -11.13 7.26
CA LEU A 243 -2.96 -12.29 7.39
C LEU A 243 -4.08 -12.26 6.33
N GLY A 244 -4.68 -13.41 6.07
CA GLY A 244 -5.80 -13.54 5.14
C GLY A 244 -6.59 -14.83 5.31
N TYR A 245 -7.74 -14.91 4.65
CA TYR A 245 -8.71 -15.98 4.71
C TYR A 245 -8.89 -16.63 3.35
N ASP A 246 -8.83 -17.96 3.30
CA ASP A 246 -8.93 -18.75 2.07
C ASP A 246 -10.32 -19.39 1.87
N GLY A 247 -11.31 -19.02 2.68
CA GLY A 247 -12.64 -19.65 2.67
C GLY A 247 -12.80 -20.78 3.68
N SER A 248 -11.71 -21.25 4.27
CA SER A 248 -11.73 -22.30 5.29
C SER A 248 -10.97 -21.90 6.55
N GLU A 249 -9.76 -21.37 6.41
CA GLU A 249 -8.83 -21.05 7.49
C GLU A 249 -8.30 -19.62 7.34
N VAL A 250 -7.99 -19.00 8.48
CA VAL A 250 -7.24 -17.73 8.53
C VAL A 250 -5.76 -18.04 8.65
N TRP A 251 -4.98 -17.59 7.68
CA TRP A 251 -3.54 -17.76 7.63
C TRP A 251 -2.83 -16.49 8.03
N LEU A 252 -1.91 -16.59 8.99
CA LEU A 252 -1.10 -15.49 9.49
C LEU A 252 0.36 -15.72 9.12
N SER A 253 1.06 -14.66 8.71
CA SER A 253 2.52 -14.70 8.68
C SER A 253 3.09 -14.62 10.11
N PRO A 254 4.31 -15.12 10.38
CA PRO A 254 4.95 -14.93 11.69
C PRO A 254 5.03 -13.46 12.10
N ARG A 255 5.26 -12.53 11.17
CA ARG A 255 5.24 -11.09 11.50
C ARG A 255 3.87 -10.59 11.96
N ALA A 256 2.77 -11.11 11.43
CA ALA A 256 1.44 -10.77 11.91
C ALA A 256 1.19 -11.25 13.33
N VAL A 257 1.58 -12.49 13.66
CA VAL A 257 1.47 -13.02 15.04
C VAL A 257 2.32 -12.18 16.00
N ARG A 258 3.54 -11.83 15.59
CA ARG A 258 4.44 -10.95 16.36
C ARG A 258 3.83 -9.57 16.59
N ALA A 259 3.15 -9.00 15.59
CA ALA A 259 2.49 -7.71 15.70
C ALA A 259 1.23 -7.75 16.59
N LEU A 260 0.48 -8.86 16.61
CA LEU A 260 -0.64 -9.06 17.54
C LEU A 260 -0.14 -9.05 18.99
N TYR A 261 0.95 -9.80 19.26
CA TYR A 261 1.59 -9.86 20.57
C TYR A 261 2.21 -8.53 21.02
N THR A 262 2.99 -7.89 20.15
CA THR A 262 3.74 -6.69 20.55
C THR A 262 2.92 -5.41 20.41
N GLY A 263 1.94 -5.36 19.51
CA GLY A 263 1.25 -4.14 19.11
C GLY A 263 2.08 -3.24 18.18
N TYR A 264 3.08 -3.79 17.49
CA TYR A 264 3.97 -3.01 16.62
C TYR A 264 4.21 -3.69 15.27
N THR A 265 4.37 -2.88 14.22
CA THR A 265 5.08 -3.29 13.00
C THR A 265 6.57 -3.03 13.18
N VAL A 266 7.40 -4.03 12.91
CA VAL A 266 8.85 -3.91 12.98
C VAL A 266 9.38 -3.48 11.61
N THR A 267 9.62 -2.18 11.43
CA THR A 267 10.02 -1.64 10.13
C THR A 267 11.45 -2.06 9.72
N SER A 268 11.66 -2.22 8.42
CA SER A 268 12.95 -2.50 7.77
C SER A 268 13.08 -1.74 6.44
N GLY A 269 13.07 -0.41 6.47
CA GLY A 269 13.18 0.43 5.27
C GLY A 269 11.98 0.38 4.30
N ALA A 270 11.21 -0.71 4.26
CA ALA A 270 9.99 -0.87 3.49
C ALA A 270 8.90 0.15 3.86
N ILE A 271 8.97 0.73 5.07
CA ILE A 271 8.10 1.85 5.46
C ILE A 271 8.19 3.04 4.50
N SER A 272 9.34 3.22 3.82
CA SER A 272 9.53 4.25 2.80
C SER A 272 8.68 4.05 1.54
N SER A 273 8.11 2.85 1.36
CA SER A 273 7.11 2.57 0.32
C SER A 273 5.66 2.78 0.80
N SER A 274 5.44 3.03 2.09
CA SER A 274 4.14 3.28 2.69
C SER A 274 3.84 4.78 2.84
N PHE A 275 2.64 5.10 3.34
CA PHE A 275 2.12 6.46 3.45
C PHE A 275 1.92 6.87 4.90
N ALA A 276 2.15 8.15 5.17
CA ALA A 276 1.86 8.76 6.46
C ALA A 276 0.42 8.46 6.89
N ALA A 277 -0.56 8.64 6.01
CA ALA A 277 -1.97 8.34 6.30
C ALA A 277 -2.21 6.89 6.75
N ARG A 278 -1.51 5.91 6.17
CA ARG A 278 -1.62 4.50 6.60
C ARG A 278 -0.98 4.27 7.96
N ILE A 279 0.15 4.89 8.25
CA ILE A 279 0.78 4.85 9.59
C ILE A 279 -0.18 5.43 10.63
N ILE A 280 -0.72 6.64 10.40
CA ILE A 280 -1.68 7.28 11.30
C ILE A 280 -2.95 6.42 11.46
N LYS A 281 -3.47 5.84 10.37
CA LYS A 281 -4.62 4.92 10.40
C LYS A 281 -4.38 3.72 11.33
N TYR A 282 -3.22 3.06 11.25
CA TYR A 282 -2.93 1.90 12.11
C TYR A 282 -2.51 2.28 13.53
N ALA A 283 -1.89 3.45 13.72
CA ALA A 283 -1.67 4.03 15.05
C ALA A 283 -3.00 4.26 15.78
N CYS A 284 -4.00 4.81 15.08
CA CYS A 284 -5.37 4.94 15.60
C CYS A 284 -6.07 3.60 15.90
N ARG A 285 -5.59 2.50 15.30
CA ARG A 285 -6.08 1.13 15.56
C ARG A 285 -5.24 0.40 16.60
N GLY A 286 -4.35 1.11 17.31
CA GLY A 286 -3.55 0.57 18.41
C GLY A 286 -2.31 -0.20 17.97
N TYR A 287 -1.75 0.12 16.81
CA TYR A 287 -0.48 -0.44 16.31
C TYR A 287 0.56 0.66 16.06
N GLY A 288 1.67 0.61 16.80
CA GLY A 288 2.82 1.49 16.61
C GLY A 288 3.83 0.94 15.60
N LEU A 289 4.97 1.62 15.48
CA LEU A 289 6.15 1.13 14.77
C LEU A 289 7.31 0.89 15.74
N ILE A 290 8.11 -0.15 15.48
CA ILE A 290 9.43 -0.32 16.08
C ILE A 290 10.50 -0.22 15.00
N ILE A 291 11.50 0.63 15.26
CA ILE A 291 12.75 0.65 14.52
C ILE A 291 13.80 -0.14 15.32
N LEU A 292 14.16 -1.29 14.78
CA LEU A 292 15.30 -2.08 15.23
C LEU A 292 16.46 -1.82 14.27
N PRO A 293 17.42 -0.93 14.61
CA PRO A 293 18.66 -0.90 13.86
C PRO A 293 19.42 -2.19 14.14
N ASP A 294 19.78 -2.93 13.10
CA ASP A 294 20.60 -4.16 13.19
C ASP A 294 22.05 -3.91 13.71
N TYR A 295 22.32 -2.76 14.33
CA TYR A 295 23.66 -2.25 14.64
C TYR A 295 23.69 -1.50 15.97
N GLY A 296 24.69 -1.85 16.78
CA GLY A 296 25.32 -1.12 17.90
C GLY A 296 24.56 -0.01 18.63
N ARG A 297 24.64 -0.03 19.96
CA ARG A 297 24.09 0.96 20.90
C ARG A 297 24.23 2.42 20.42
N GLU A 298 25.37 2.80 19.86
CA GLU A 298 25.66 4.17 19.39
C GLU A 298 24.70 4.67 18.30
N LYS A 299 24.34 3.82 17.32
CA LYS A 299 23.41 4.22 16.25
C LYS A 299 22.01 4.41 16.80
N LEU A 300 21.59 3.53 17.71
CA LEU A 300 20.32 3.63 18.39
C LEU A 300 20.23 4.93 19.22
N GLU A 301 21.30 5.29 19.93
CA GLU A 301 21.39 6.52 20.71
C GLU A 301 21.31 7.78 19.82
N ARG A 302 22.01 7.77 18.67
CA ARG A 302 21.88 8.86 17.68
C ARG A 302 20.47 9.03 17.16
N LEU A 303 19.77 7.93 16.86
CA LEU A 303 18.40 7.97 16.37
C LEU A 303 17.42 8.49 17.45
N HIS A 304 17.61 8.09 18.71
CA HIS A 304 16.85 8.66 19.83
C HIS A 304 17.09 10.16 19.96
N LYS A 305 18.36 10.59 19.96
CA LYS A 305 18.70 12.02 20.04
C LYS A 305 18.03 12.81 18.93
N ARG A 306 18.04 12.29 17.70
CA ARG A 306 17.37 12.95 16.57
C ARG A 306 15.85 13.01 16.74
N LEU A 307 15.23 11.95 17.26
CA LEU A 307 13.80 11.95 17.57
C LEU A 307 13.48 13.02 18.64
N ASP A 308 14.26 13.09 19.71
CA ASP A 308 14.09 14.07 20.79
C ASP A 308 14.25 15.52 20.30
N GLU A 309 15.20 15.76 19.39
CA GLU A 309 15.40 17.06 18.74
C GLU A 309 14.18 17.49 17.92
N GLU A 310 13.65 16.61 17.08
CA GLU A 310 12.45 16.89 16.28
C GLU A 310 11.21 17.08 17.17
N GLU A 311 11.05 16.27 18.22
CA GLU A 311 9.96 16.39 19.17
C GLU A 311 9.97 17.71 19.94
N ARG A 312 11.15 18.13 20.38
CA ARG A 312 11.32 19.43 21.05
C ARG A 312 10.97 20.57 20.11
N LEU A 313 11.50 20.54 18.90
CA LEU A 313 11.28 21.61 17.92
C LEU A 313 9.80 21.77 17.56
N VAL A 314 9.12 20.68 17.22
CA VAL A 314 7.69 20.70 16.87
C VAL A 314 6.85 21.19 18.07
N ARG A 315 7.20 20.77 19.29
CA ARG A 315 6.52 21.19 20.51
C ARG A 315 6.73 22.68 20.80
N ASP A 316 7.98 23.15 20.72
CA ASP A 316 8.31 24.56 20.96
C ASP A 316 7.58 25.46 19.95
N TYR A 317 7.56 25.07 18.67
CA TYR A 317 6.80 25.78 17.64
C TYR A 317 5.31 25.80 17.96
N TRP A 318 4.71 24.65 18.30
CA TRP A 318 3.31 24.55 18.71
C TRP A 318 2.98 25.47 19.88
N THR A 319 3.82 25.50 20.92
CA THR A 319 3.61 26.35 22.10
C THR A 319 3.82 27.84 21.82
N SER A 320 4.57 28.19 20.77
CA SER A 320 4.76 29.58 20.36
C SER A 320 3.58 30.16 19.57
N LEU A 321 2.69 29.30 19.05
CA LEU A 321 1.54 29.75 18.27
C LEU A 321 0.47 30.40 19.17
N PRO A 322 -0.19 31.47 18.70
CA PRO A 322 -1.23 32.17 19.45
C PRO A 322 -2.46 31.28 19.70
N TRP A 323 -2.85 31.09 20.96
CA TRP A 323 -3.88 30.15 21.42
C TRP A 323 -5.30 30.38 20.86
N HIS A 324 -5.61 31.55 20.30
CA HIS A 324 -6.95 31.93 19.85
C HIS A 324 -7.24 31.62 18.36
N HIS A 325 -6.27 31.11 17.60
CA HIS A 325 -6.45 30.79 16.19
C HIS A 325 -6.92 29.33 15.98
N MET A 326 -8.08 29.15 15.33
CA MET A 326 -8.69 27.83 15.10
C MET A 326 -7.84 26.91 14.21
N SER A 327 -6.93 27.47 13.41
CA SER A 327 -6.12 26.77 12.41
C SER A 327 -4.68 26.47 12.82
N ASN A 328 -4.32 26.60 14.10
CA ASN A 328 -2.93 26.46 14.57
C ASN A 328 -2.28 25.13 14.16
N PHE A 329 -3.03 24.04 14.15
CA PHE A 329 -2.46 22.73 13.82
C PHE A 329 -2.13 22.62 12.33
N SER A 330 -2.99 23.13 11.45
CA SER A 330 -2.70 23.22 10.02
C SER A 330 -1.47 24.11 9.74
N HIS A 331 -1.30 25.21 10.49
CA HIS A 331 -0.11 26.05 10.41
C HIS A 331 1.15 25.31 10.86
N LEU A 332 1.10 24.61 12.01
CA LEU A 332 2.18 23.75 12.49
C LEU A 332 2.55 22.70 11.45
N TYR A 333 1.57 21.97 10.93
CA TYR A 333 1.77 20.93 9.93
C TYR A 333 2.46 21.48 8.68
N THR A 334 1.94 22.59 8.15
CA THR A 334 2.48 23.25 6.95
C THR A 334 3.91 23.72 7.16
N ALA A 335 4.19 24.35 8.31
CA ALA A 335 5.54 24.79 8.67
C ALA A 335 6.51 23.59 8.76
N MET A 336 6.11 22.50 9.42
CA MET A 336 6.94 21.30 9.52
C MET A 336 7.12 20.60 8.17
N LYS A 337 6.09 20.61 7.32
CA LYS A 337 6.16 20.04 5.98
C LYS A 337 7.12 20.83 5.08
N HIS A 338 7.13 22.16 5.17
CA HIS A 338 8.08 23.00 4.43
C HIS A 338 9.53 22.85 4.89
N ARG A 339 9.76 22.44 6.15
CA ARG A 339 11.11 22.13 6.67
C ARG A 339 11.64 20.77 6.20
N SER A 340 10.76 19.88 5.74
CA SER A 340 11.14 18.53 5.30
C SER A 340 11.26 18.49 3.78
N ASP A 341 12.49 18.30 3.29
CA ASP A 341 12.79 18.14 1.86
C ASP A 341 12.34 16.78 1.28
N ALA A 342 11.81 15.89 2.12
CA ALA A 342 11.41 14.53 1.75
C ALA A 342 9.94 14.26 2.08
N LEU A 343 9.41 13.14 1.57
CA LEU A 343 8.13 12.62 2.08
C LEU A 343 8.33 12.08 3.50
N TRP A 344 7.25 12.11 4.29
CA TRP A 344 7.30 11.72 5.70
C TRP A 344 7.90 10.34 5.96
N THR A 345 7.75 9.40 5.02
CA THR A 345 8.27 8.03 5.16
C THR A 345 9.62 7.80 4.48
N HIS A 346 10.13 8.76 3.71
CA HIS A 346 11.34 8.57 2.89
C HIS A 346 12.65 8.67 3.68
N SER A 347 12.63 9.24 4.88
CA SER A 347 13.81 9.37 5.74
C SER A 347 13.44 9.23 7.20
N PHE A 348 14.41 8.85 8.05
CA PHE A 348 14.15 8.74 9.49
C PHE A 348 13.82 10.12 10.09
N SER A 349 14.56 11.16 9.67
CA SER A 349 14.36 12.52 10.14
C SER A 349 12.95 13.03 9.85
N SER A 350 12.44 12.79 8.64
CA SER A 350 11.08 13.19 8.26
C SER A 350 10.03 12.38 9.03
N LEU A 351 10.27 11.08 9.27
CA LEU A 351 9.39 10.26 10.06
C LEU A 351 9.35 10.72 11.52
N ALA A 352 10.49 11.12 12.10
CA ALA A 352 10.58 11.66 13.44
C ALA A 352 9.78 12.96 13.59
N THR A 353 9.84 13.87 12.61
CA THR A 353 8.95 15.05 12.59
C THR A 353 7.47 14.66 12.54
N LEU A 354 7.10 13.63 11.75
CA LEU A 354 5.72 13.13 11.73
C LEU A 354 5.30 12.51 13.08
N VAL A 355 6.20 11.82 13.77
CA VAL A 355 5.96 11.29 15.13
C VAL A 355 5.71 12.42 16.12
N ALA A 356 6.49 13.49 16.04
CA ALA A 356 6.30 14.67 16.86
C ALA A 356 4.94 15.35 16.58
N LEU A 357 4.56 15.49 15.32
CA LEU A 357 3.22 15.98 14.92
C LEU A 357 2.11 15.08 15.47
N TRP A 358 2.28 13.76 15.41
CA TRP A 358 1.35 12.81 16.01
C TRP A 358 1.22 12.98 17.53
N LYS A 359 2.34 13.15 18.26
CA LYS A 359 2.32 13.38 19.70
C LYS A 359 1.58 14.67 20.07
N VAL A 360 1.83 15.76 19.33
CA VAL A 360 1.08 17.03 19.51
C VAL A 360 -0.40 16.81 19.20
N ALA A 361 -0.73 16.20 18.06
CA ALA A 361 -2.11 15.92 17.67
C ALA A 361 -2.86 15.07 18.69
N HIS A 362 -2.21 14.04 19.23
CA HIS A 362 -2.77 13.22 20.30
C HIS A 362 -3.02 14.04 21.57
N SER A 363 -2.01 14.79 22.04
CA SER A 363 -2.12 15.59 23.26
C SER A 363 -3.16 16.73 23.18
N ALA A 364 -3.39 17.25 21.97
CA ALA A 364 -4.33 18.33 21.72
C ALA A 364 -5.69 17.85 21.18
N CYS A 365 -5.94 16.53 21.13
CA CYS A 365 -7.14 15.92 20.56
C CYS A 365 -7.41 16.31 19.09
N ARG A 366 -6.36 16.53 18.30
CA ARG A 366 -6.39 16.93 16.87
C ARG A 366 -5.93 15.84 15.90
N ILE A 367 -6.02 14.56 16.29
CA ILE A 367 -5.67 13.45 15.40
C ILE A 367 -6.48 13.47 14.09
N GLY A 368 -7.75 13.89 14.14
CA GLY A 368 -8.58 14.05 12.95
C GLY A 368 -8.02 15.07 11.96
N GLU A 369 -7.50 16.20 12.46
CA GLU A 369 -6.83 17.21 11.63
C GLU A 369 -5.52 16.66 11.05
N LEU A 370 -4.71 15.94 11.84
CA LEU A 370 -3.51 15.29 11.31
C LEU A 370 -3.85 14.30 10.21
N LEU A 371 -4.88 13.47 10.41
CA LEU A 371 -5.33 12.48 9.43
C LEU A 371 -5.82 13.17 8.15
N TYR A 372 -6.57 14.26 8.29
CA TYR A 372 -6.97 15.11 7.18
C TYR A 372 -5.74 15.64 6.46
N GLU A 373 -4.81 16.30 7.15
CA GLU A 373 -3.62 16.90 6.54
C GLU A 373 -2.70 15.89 5.87
N VAL A 374 -2.48 14.68 6.43
CA VAL A 374 -1.68 13.64 5.75
C VAL A 374 -2.44 12.95 4.62
N GLY A 375 -3.78 13.01 4.63
CA GLY A 375 -4.64 12.51 3.56
C GLY A 375 -4.79 13.51 2.40
N THR A 376 -4.91 14.81 2.70
CA THR A 376 -5.01 15.92 1.76
C THR A 376 -3.65 16.44 1.31
N SER A 377 -2.58 16.23 2.06
CA SER A 377 -1.22 16.31 1.55
C SER A 377 -1.02 15.11 0.66
N HIS A 378 -1.33 15.29 -0.62
CA HIS A 378 -1.20 14.33 -1.71
C HIS A 378 0.27 13.92 -1.86
N SER A 379 0.80 13.16 -0.91
CA SER A 379 2.12 12.55 -1.01
C SER A 379 2.09 11.57 -2.18
N LEU A 380 3.05 11.71 -3.09
CA LEU A 380 3.16 11.22 -4.48
C LEU A 380 2.75 9.76 -4.79
N CYS A 381 2.34 8.96 -3.81
CA CYS A 381 1.94 7.57 -3.98
C CYS A 381 0.64 7.18 -3.23
N GLY A 382 -0.06 8.13 -2.58
CA GLY A 382 -1.41 7.92 -2.02
C GLY A 382 -2.52 7.73 -3.09
N GLY A 383 -2.19 7.85 -4.38
CA GLY A 383 -3.15 7.78 -5.48
C GLY A 383 -3.85 6.42 -5.66
N TYR A 384 -3.49 5.34 -4.96
CA TYR A 384 -4.35 4.14 -4.98
C TYR A 384 -5.66 4.39 -4.23
N GLU A 385 -5.60 4.97 -3.03
CA GLU A 385 -6.78 5.35 -2.23
C GLU A 385 -7.32 6.75 -2.66
N ALA A 386 -6.48 7.62 -3.23
CA ALA A 386 -6.85 9.00 -3.63
C ALA A 386 -7.10 9.20 -5.14
N SER A 387 -7.01 8.16 -5.97
CA SER A 387 -7.36 8.25 -7.40
C SER A 387 -8.83 8.59 -7.62
N ASP A 388 -9.70 8.30 -6.64
CA ASP A 388 -11.10 8.76 -6.63
C ASP A 388 -11.18 10.29 -6.54
N VAL A 389 -10.31 10.93 -5.76
CA VAL A 389 -10.30 12.39 -5.59
C VAL A 389 -9.70 13.08 -6.83
N LEU A 390 -8.58 12.58 -7.35
CA LEU A 390 -7.94 13.12 -8.55
C LEU A 390 -8.78 12.91 -9.81
N GLY A 391 -9.45 11.75 -9.96
CA GLY A 391 -10.31 11.45 -11.10
C GLY A 391 -11.67 12.14 -11.05
N ALA A 392 -12.21 12.42 -9.86
CA ALA A 392 -13.52 13.09 -9.72
C ALA A 392 -13.46 14.60 -9.96
N HIS A 393 -12.29 15.24 -9.89
CA HIS A 393 -12.13 16.70 -9.96
C HIS A 393 -11.26 17.19 -11.12
N PHE A 394 -10.68 16.29 -11.93
CA PHE A 394 -9.74 16.68 -12.98
C PHE A 394 -10.06 16.00 -14.32
N GLY A 395 -10.79 16.74 -15.17
CA GLY A 395 -11.38 16.26 -16.42
C GLY A 395 -10.40 16.17 -17.58
N ILE A 396 -10.77 15.44 -18.63
CA ILE A 396 -9.90 15.15 -19.79
C ILE A 396 -9.49 16.41 -20.58
N ASP A 397 -10.36 17.42 -20.58
CA ASP A 397 -10.13 18.71 -21.23
C ASP A 397 -9.07 19.50 -20.45
N GLU A 398 -9.17 19.54 -19.12
CA GLU A 398 -8.18 20.19 -18.25
C GLU A 398 -6.80 19.51 -18.34
N TRP A 399 -6.77 18.17 -18.43
CA TRP A 399 -5.54 17.42 -18.74
C TRP A 399 -4.91 17.86 -20.05
N SER A 400 -5.74 18.02 -21.08
CA SER A 400 -5.30 18.39 -22.43
C SER A 400 -4.78 19.82 -22.47
N GLU A 401 -5.48 20.75 -21.83
CA GLU A 401 -5.09 22.15 -21.71
C GLU A 401 -3.72 22.30 -21.04
N VAL A 402 -3.52 21.65 -19.89
CA VAL A 402 -2.24 21.70 -19.19
C VAL A 402 -1.12 21.08 -20.01
N LEU A 403 -1.36 19.96 -20.69
CA LEU A 403 -0.36 19.34 -21.55
C LEU A 403 0.02 20.25 -22.73
N VAL A 404 -0.95 20.92 -23.35
CA VAL A 404 -0.71 21.89 -24.44
C VAL A 404 0.02 23.13 -23.93
N GLU A 405 -0.29 23.61 -22.71
CA GLU A 405 0.44 24.71 -22.07
C GLU A 405 1.91 24.33 -21.84
N LEU A 406 2.16 23.13 -21.30
CA LEU A 406 3.52 22.64 -21.06
C LEU A 406 4.28 22.33 -22.35
N ILE A 407 3.56 21.91 -23.40
CA ILE A 407 4.14 21.47 -24.67
C ILE A 407 3.28 22.02 -25.81
N PRO A 408 3.53 23.27 -26.27
CA PRO A 408 2.70 23.92 -27.30
C PRO A 408 2.59 23.13 -28.61
N SER A 409 3.57 22.28 -28.93
CA SER A 409 3.54 21.38 -30.09
C SER A 409 2.46 20.30 -30.01
N LEU A 410 1.76 20.16 -28.89
CA LEU A 410 0.59 19.28 -28.74
C LEU A 410 -0.71 19.91 -29.24
N SER A 411 -0.73 21.22 -29.52
CA SER A 411 -1.93 21.89 -30.03
C SER A 411 -2.39 21.30 -31.37
N GLY A 412 -3.69 20.96 -31.47
CA GLY A 412 -4.29 20.37 -32.67
C GLY A 412 -3.92 18.91 -32.94
N THR A 413 -3.24 18.23 -32.02
CA THR A 413 -2.78 16.86 -32.22
C THR A 413 -3.90 15.84 -31.94
N LYS A 414 -4.25 15.03 -32.96
CA LYS A 414 -5.04 13.81 -32.76
C LYS A 414 -4.22 12.81 -31.96
N GLY A 415 -4.50 12.64 -30.67
CA GLY A 415 -3.75 11.74 -29.80
C GLY A 415 -3.79 12.08 -28.32
N LEU A 416 -4.27 13.27 -27.95
CA LEU A 416 -4.64 13.54 -26.56
C LEU A 416 -5.69 12.50 -26.10
N PRO A 417 -5.72 12.14 -24.80
CA PRO A 417 -6.69 11.19 -24.31
C PRO A 417 -8.11 11.64 -24.74
N THR A 418 -8.86 10.75 -25.39
CA THR A 418 -10.27 10.98 -25.81
C THR A 418 -11.24 10.05 -25.06
N THR A 419 -10.70 9.24 -24.16
CA THR A 419 -11.38 8.26 -23.31
C THR A 419 -10.92 8.46 -21.88
N ASP A 420 -11.68 7.96 -20.90
CA ASP A 420 -11.35 8.12 -19.47
C ASP A 420 -9.87 7.90 -19.18
N VAL A 421 -9.23 8.97 -18.70
CA VAL A 421 -7.86 8.92 -18.20
C VAL A 421 -7.96 8.30 -16.81
N TRP A 422 -7.10 7.33 -16.50
CA TRP A 422 -6.94 6.72 -15.17
C TRP A 422 -7.93 5.63 -14.75
N LYS A 423 -9.23 5.83 -14.97
CA LYS A 423 -10.27 4.91 -14.51
C LYS A 423 -11.42 4.82 -15.47
N ILE A 424 -11.91 3.61 -15.73
CA ILE A 424 -13.22 3.44 -16.38
C ILE A 424 -14.25 3.28 -15.28
N ARG A 425 -15.29 4.11 -15.32
CA ARG A 425 -16.47 3.96 -14.49
C ARG A 425 -17.63 3.48 -15.36
N ALA A 426 -18.11 2.27 -15.09
CA ALA A 426 -19.25 1.71 -15.80
C ALA A 426 -20.45 1.58 -14.86
N GLU A 427 -21.57 2.20 -15.24
CA GLU A 427 -22.86 2.03 -14.56
C GLU A 427 -23.46 0.64 -14.82
N LYS A 428 -23.13 0.03 -15.97
CA LYS A 428 -23.59 -1.30 -16.34
C LYS A 428 -22.43 -2.25 -16.55
N MET A 429 -22.52 -3.42 -15.94
CA MET A 429 -21.45 -4.39 -15.98
C MET A 429 -21.57 -5.29 -17.22
N THR A 430 -20.75 -5.03 -18.23
CA THR A 430 -20.62 -5.89 -19.42
C THR A 430 -19.29 -6.64 -19.42
N ARG A 431 -19.24 -7.84 -19.99
CA ARG A 431 -17.97 -8.61 -20.14
C ARG A 431 -16.87 -7.82 -20.85
N THR A 432 -17.27 -6.83 -21.65
CA THR A 432 -16.37 -5.91 -22.36
C THR A 432 -15.74 -4.85 -21.46
N VAL A 433 -16.34 -4.47 -20.32
CA VAL A 433 -15.78 -3.46 -19.38
C VAL A 433 -14.37 -3.86 -18.92
N PHE A 434 -14.16 -5.13 -18.59
CA PHE A 434 -12.86 -5.62 -18.14
C PHE A 434 -11.78 -5.57 -19.22
N ARG A 435 -12.17 -5.67 -20.48
CA ARG A 435 -11.27 -5.68 -21.64
C ARG A 435 -11.07 -4.30 -22.25
N GLN A 436 -11.89 -3.33 -21.86
CA GLN A 436 -11.81 -1.98 -22.37
C GLN A 436 -10.45 -1.37 -22.05
N ARG A 437 -9.91 -0.60 -22.99
CA ARG A 437 -8.59 0.03 -22.86
C ARG A 437 -8.70 1.26 -21.95
N ILE A 438 -7.86 1.31 -20.91
CA ILE A 438 -7.55 2.54 -20.17
C ILE A 438 -6.30 3.13 -20.79
N SER A 439 -6.28 4.45 -20.96
CA SER A 439 -5.09 5.17 -21.37
C SER A 439 -4.62 6.05 -20.23
N MET A 440 -3.34 6.02 -19.94
CA MET A 440 -2.76 6.89 -18.94
C MET A 440 -1.62 7.70 -19.49
N VAL A 441 -1.58 8.96 -19.11
CA VAL A 441 -0.50 9.86 -19.45
C VAL A 441 0.68 9.58 -18.52
N VAL A 442 1.85 9.36 -19.10
CA VAL A 442 3.08 9.08 -18.36
C VAL A 442 4.20 9.95 -18.90
N ILE A 443 4.79 10.80 -18.06
CA ILE A 443 5.97 11.59 -18.41
C ILE A 443 7.22 10.79 -18.03
N LEU A 444 8.08 10.51 -19.01
CA LEU A 444 9.27 9.68 -18.87
C LEU A 444 10.53 10.45 -19.28
N PRO A 445 11.70 10.18 -18.67
CA PRO A 445 12.98 10.64 -19.20
C PRO A 445 13.22 10.14 -20.62
N LEU A 446 13.80 10.99 -21.47
CA LEU A 446 14.10 10.63 -22.86
C LEU A 446 14.87 9.30 -22.94
N ARG A 447 14.45 8.42 -23.87
CA ARG A 447 14.97 7.04 -24.08
C ARG A 447 14.55 6.02 -23.02
N MET A 448 13.92 6.41 -21.92
CA MET A 448 13.39 5.46 -20.94
C MET A 448 12.32 4.58 -21.59
N ARG A 449 11.42 5.13 -22.41
CA ARG A 449 10.37 4.37 -23.10
C ARG A 449 10.92 3.18 -23.89
N ALA A 450 11.98 3.40 -24.67
CA ALA A 450 12.61 2.36 -25.49
C ALA A 450 13.18 1.22 -24.63
N PHE A 451 13.80 1.55 -23.50
CA PHE A 451 14.27 0.56 -22.54
C PHE A 451 13.10 -0.26 -21.97
N LEU A 452 12.02 0.40 -21.50
CA LEU A 452 10.88 -0.30 -20.90
C LEU A 452 10.22 -1.28 -21.88
N ILE A 453 10.01 -0.86 -23.13
CA ILE A 453 9.44 -1.69 -24.20
C ILE A 453 10.28 -2.96 -24.42
N SER A 454 11.61 -2.81 -24.46
CA SER A 454 12.54 -3.93 -24.64
C SER A 454 12.58 -4.84 -23.40
N ALA A 455 12.56 -4.24 -22.21
CA ALA A 455 12.66 -4.94 -20.93
C ALA A 455 11.40 -5.75 -20.57
N ALA A 456 10.22 -5.25 -20.93
CA ALA A 456 8.94 -5.86 -20.56
C ALA A 456 7.88 -5.72 -21.68
N PRO A 457 8.05 -6.42 -22.80
CA PRO A 457 7.14 -6.33 -23.94
C PRO A 457 5.72 -6.77 -23.60
N SER A 458 5.53 -7.69 -22.65
CA SER A 458 4.20 -8.10 -22.18
C SER A 458 3.42 -6.98 -21.50
N VAL A 459 4.12 -6.06 -20.81
CA VAL A 459 3.54 -4.95 -20.05
C VAL A 459 3.30 -3.73 -20.93
N CYS A 460 4.29 -3.37 -21.76
CA CYS A 460 4.33 -2.09 -22.44
C CYS A 460 4.83 -2.13 -23.89
N GLY A 461 5.00 -3.32 -24.48
CA GLY A 461 5.43 -3.47 -25.88
C GLY A 461 4.34 -3.21 -26.91
N GLY A 462 4.72 -3.22 -28.20
CA GLY A 462 3.81 -2.99 -29.31
C GLY A 462 3.23 -1.58 -29.28
N ASP A 463 1.90 -1.48 -29.32
CA ASP A 463 1.12 -0.24 -29.23
C ASP A 463 0.72 0.13 -27.79
N LYS A 464 1.26 -0.56 -26.77
CA LYS A 464 0.89 -0.33 -25.36
C LYS A 464 1.57 0.87 -24.73
N LEU A 465 2.78 1.25 -25.14
CA LEU A 465 3.46 2.45 -24.62
C LEU A 465 3.94 3.32 -25.79
N VAL A 466 3.12 4.30 -26.15
CA VAL A 466 3.32 5.12 -27.34
C VAL A 466 3.76 6.53 -26.95
N LEU A 467 4.65 7.10 -27.76
CA LEU A 467 5.02 8.51 -27.65
C LEU A 467 3.84 9.35 -28.15
N LEU A 468 3.40 10.33 -27.36
CA LEU A 468 2.42 11.30 -27.82
C LEU A 468 3.07 12.15 -28.93
N ARG A 469 2.44 12.25 -30.10
CA ARG A 469 3.00 13.01 -31.23
C ARG A 469 3.23 14.46 -30.81
N GLY A 470 4.45 14.98 -31.01
CA GLY A 470 4.81 16.33 -30.53
C GLY A 470 5.08 16.42 -29.03
N GLY A 471 4.97 15.31 -28.28
CA GLY A 471 5.18 15.21 -26.83
C GLY A 471 6.65 15.10 -26.41
N SER A 472 7.58 15.38 -27.30
CA SER A 472 9.02 15.46 -27.02
C SER A 472 9.44 16.93 -26.91
N GLY A 473 10.16 17.30 -25.85
CA GLY A 473 10.67 18.67 -25.70
C GLY A 473 10.48 19.26 -24.30
N LEU A 474 9.70 18.59 -23.45
CA LEU A 474 9.56 18.97 -22.06
C LEU A 474 10.90 18.83 -21.34
N THR A 475 11.28 19.86 -20.59
CA THR A 475 12.49 19.85 -19.77
C THR A 475 12.09 20.26 -18.36
N ASP A 476 12.57 19.55 -17.35
CA ASP A 476 12.32 19.94 -15.96
C ASP A 476 13.37 20.93 -15.43
N SER A 477 13.20 21.31 -14.17
CA SER A 477 14.11 22.19 -13.43
C SER A 477 15.56 21.74 -13.40
N ASP A 478 15.80 20.43 -13.53
CA ASP A 478 17.12 19.81 -13.44
C ASP A 478 17.77 19.66 -14.84
N GLY A 479 17.16 20.24 -15.87
CA GLY A 479 17.63 20.17 -17.26
C GLY A 479 17.42 18.80 -17.92
N ILE A 480 16.65 17.91 -17.28
CA ILE A 480 16.38 16.58 -17.81
C ILE A 480 15.31 16.67 -18.90
N LYS A 481 15.65 16.20 -20.10
CA LYS A 481 14.71 16.10 -21.21
C LYS A 481 13.74 14.94 -20.99
N LEU A 482 12.46 15.21 -21.16
CA LEU A 482 11.34 14.33 -20.92
C LEU A 482 10.52 14.13 -22.21
N GLU A 483 9.81 13.03 -22.25
CA GLU A 483 8.85 12.67 -23.29
C GLU A 483 7.51 12.28 -22.66
N VAL A 484 6.41 12.78 -23.24
CA VAL A 484 5.05 12.45 -22.81
C VAL A 484 4.58 11.23 -23.59
N CYS A 485 4.23 10.18 -22.85
CA CYS A 485 3.79 8.90 -23.40
C CYS A 485 2.35 8.61 -22.99
N LEU A 486 1.70 7.74 -23.74
CA LEU A 486 0.46 7.09 -23.32
C LEU A 486 0.75 5.62 -23.04
N TRP A 487 0.43 5.17 -21.83
CA TRP A 487 0.43 3.77 -21.46
C TRP A 487 -1.00 3.24 -21.53
N HIS A 488 -1.21 2.27 -22.42
CA HIS A 488 -2.49 1.63 -22.67
C HIS A 488 -2.57 0.30 -21.95
N VAL A 489 -3.64 0.15 -21.15
CA VAL A 489 -3.89 -1.02 -20.31
C VAL A 489 -5.25 -1.61 -20.66
N ASP A 490 -5.24 -2.82 -21.21
CA ASP A 490 -6.42 -3.59 -21.62
C ASP A 490 -6.40 -5.00 -21.01
N GLY A 491 -7.32 -5.86 -21.43
CA GLY A 491 -7.40 -7.24 -20.92
C GLY A 491 -6.13 -8.09 -21.13
N SER A 492 -5.23 -7.71 -22.05
CA SER A 492 -4.00 -8.44 -22.37
C SER A 492 -2.81 -8.10 -21.47
N ASN A 493 -2.81 -6.94 -20.80
CA ASN A 493 -1.71 -6.47 -19.96
C ASN A 493 -2.14 -5.86 -18.61
N MET A 494 -3.42 -5.91 -18.25
CA MET A 494 -3.90 -5.40 -16.96
C MET A 494 -3.43 -6.18 -15.74
N TRP A 495 -3.05 -7.45 -15.90
CA TRP A 495 -2.56 -8.27 -14.81
C TRP A 495 -1.08 -7.98 -14.58
N GLN A 496 -0.76 -7.36 -13.44
CA GLN A 496 0.63 -7.16 -13.05
C GLN A 496 1.32 -8.53 -12.90
N PRO A 497 2.46 -8.75 -13.59
CA PRO A 497 3.26 -9.96 -13.40
C PRO A 497 3.69 -10.15 -11.95
N SER A 498 3.82 -11.42 -11.54
CA SER A 498 4.10 -11.75 -10.13
C SER A 498 5.51 -11.38 -9.68
N ARG A 499 6.50 -11.46 -10.58
CA ARG A 499 7.92 -11.25 -10.27
C ARG A 499 8.75 -10.78 -11.46
N GLY A 500 9.99 -10.40 -11.16
CA GLY A 500 11.04 -10.16 -12.15
C GLY A 500 10.94 -8.82 -12.85
N LEU A 501 11.72 -8.65 -13.92
CA LEU A 501 11.80 -7.37 -14.63
C LEU A 501 10.44 -6.85 -15.13
N PRO A 502 9.54 -7.68 -15.70
CA PRO A 502 8.20 -7.23 -16.07
C PRO A 502 7.37 -6.68 -14.89
N ALA A 503 7.44 -7.32 -13.72
CA ALA A 503 6.75 -6.82 -12.52
C ALA A 503 7.30 -5.47 -12.06
N GLN A 504 8.63 -5.29 -12.10
CA GLN A 504 9.28 -4.02 -11.75
C GLN A 504 8.95 -2.90 -12.74
N VAL A 505 8.91 -3.20 -14.05
CA VAL A 505 8.51 -2.24 -15.09
C VAL A 505 7.05 -1.82 -14.90
N HIS A 506 6.14 -2.77 -14.65
CA HIS A 506 4.73 -2.44 -14.36
C HIS A 506 4.59 -1.52 -13.15
N GLN A 507 5.27 -1.83 -12.04
CA GLN A 507 5.26 -0.99 -10.84
C GLN A 507 5.88 0.40 -11.08
N PHE A 508 6.93 0.49 -11.89
CA PHE A 508 7.52 1.77 -12.26
C PHE A 508 6.58 2.61 -13.10
N LEU A 509 5.94 2.01 -14.12
CA LEU A 509 4.95 2.71 -14.93
C LEU A 509 3.80 3.20 -14.06
N MET A 510 3.28 2.37 -13.15
CA MET A 510 2.27 2.79 -12.18
C MET A 510 2.69 4.02 -11.39
N ARG A 511 3.89 4.01 -10.82
CA ARG A 511 4.41 5.13 -10.04
C ARG A 511 4.65 6.37 -10.90
N ALA A 512 5.25 6.22 -12.07
CA ALA A 512 5.47 7.32 -13.01
C ALA A 512 4.16 7.96 -13.45
N THR A 513 3.14 7.14 -13.68
CA THR A 513 1.78 7.57 -13.97
C THR A 513 1.28 8.42 -12.81
N MET A 514 1.22 7.88 -11.58
CA MET A 514 0.73 8.60 -10.38
C MET A 514 1.41 9.95 -10.16
N ILE A 515 2.73 10.01 -10.34
CA ILE A 515 3.49 11.26 -10.24
C ILE A 515 3.09 12.23 -11.36
N THR A 516 2.90 11.73 -12.59
CA THR A 516 2.39 12.53 -13.72
C THR A 516 1.03 13.16 -13.39
N ALA A 517 0.06 12.39 -12.88
CA ALA A 517 -1.24 12.95 -12.46
C ALA A 517 -1.11 14.04 -11.43
N TRP A 518 -0.39 13.74 -10.36
CA TRP A 518 -0.24 14.68 -9.28
C TRP A 518 0.43 15.98 -9.75
N THR A 519 1.47 15.87 -10.59
CA THR A 519 2.16 17.03 -11.12
C THR A 519 1.27 17.84 -12.05
N ILE A 520 0.54 17.21 -12.96
CA ILE A 520 -0.34 17.91 -13.89
C ILE A 520 -1.49 18.60 -13.15
N TRP A 521 -2.11 17.93 -12.17
CA TRP A 521 -3.13 18.55 -11.32
C TRP A 521 -2.58 19.77 -10.58
N LYS A 522 -1.36 19.70 -10.03
CA LYS A 522 -0.73 20.85 -9.38
C LYS A 522 -0.47 22.00 -10.34
N VAL A 523 -0.02 21.70 -11.56
CA VAL A 523 0.19 22.72 -12.59
C VAL A 523 -1.13 23.37 -12.99
N ALA A 524 -2.18 22.57 -13.18
CA ALA A 524 -3.54 23.06 -13.43
C ALA A 524 -4.03 24.02 -12.34
N ALA A 525 -3.70 23.71 -11.08
CA ALA A 525 -3.99 24.55 -9.92
C ALA A 525 -3.07 25.79 -9.80
N GLY A 526 -2.25 26.10 -10.81
CA GLY A 526 -1.39 27.27 -10.88
C GLY A 526 0.05 27.08 -10.37
N ALA A 527 0.47 25.85 -10.05
CA ALA A 527 1.86 25.60 -9.65
C ALA A 527 2.81 25.67 -10.88
N PRO A 528 3.92 26.42 -10.82
CA PRO A 528 4.85 26.48 -11.95
C PRO A 528 5.52 25.12 -12.20
N TRP A 529 5.50 24.61 -13.43
CA TRP A 529 6.16 23.35 -13.82
C TRP A 529 7.61 23.24 -13.35
N LEU A 530 8.38 24.32 -13.50
CA LEU A 530 9.80 24.36 -13.10
C LEU A 530 10.01 24.27 -11.58
N LYS A 531 8.97 24.45 -10.75
CA LYS A 531 9.05 24.22 -9.30
C LYS A 531 8.65 22.79 -8.91
N MET A 532 8.21 21.97 -9.86
CA MET A 532 7.72 20.62 -9.58
C MET A 532 8.85 19.59 -9.45
N HIS A 533 10.07 19.89 -9.92
CA HIS A 533 11.22 18.98 -9.85
C HIS A 533 10.91 17.54 -10.29
N TYR A 534 10.15 17.39 -11.39
CA TYR A 534 9.51 16.13 -11.78
C TYR A 534 10.46 14.92 -11.83
N SER A 535 11.63 15.03 -12.50
CA SER A 535 12.53 13.88 -12.61
C SER A 535 13.10 13.46 -11.26
N ARG A 536 13.32 14.43 -10.36
CA ARG A 536 13.79 14.17 -9.00
C ARG A 536 12.72 13.43 -8.18
N SER A 537 11.47 13.88 -8.25
CA SER A 537 10.34 13.20 -7.59
C SER A 537 10.16 11.77 -8.11
N LEU A 538 10.25 11.57 -9.42
CA LEU A 538 10.20 10.24 -10.05
C LEU A 538 11.36 9.35 -9.59
N ALA A 539 12.58 9.88 -9.57
CA ALA A 539 13.77 9.15 -9.12
C ALA A 539 13.69 8.78 -7.63
N GLN A 540 13.24 9.69 -6.77
CA GLN A 540 13.06 9.43 -5.35
C GLN A 540 11.96 8.38 -5.12
N SER A 541 10.79 8.51 -5.76
CA SER A 541 9.72 7.50 -5.65
C SER A 541 10.19 6.11 -6.10
N GLN A 542 10.93 6.03 -7.22
CA GLN A 542 11.53 4.77 -7.62
C GLN A 542 12.52 4.27 -6.57
N ARG A 543 13.47 5.09 -6.10
CA ARG A 543 14.48 4.67 -5.11
C ARG A 543 13.87 4.16 -3.80
N HIS A 544 12.85 4.83 -3.27
CA HIS A 544 12.22 4.51 -1.98
C HIS A 544 11.08 3.46 -2.08
N SER A 545 10.76 2.96 -3.28
CA SER A 545 9.81 1.85 -3.44
C SER A 545 10.46 0.50 -3.09
N ALA A 546 10.56 0.21 -1.79
CA ALA A 546 11.03 -1.08 -1.29
C ALA A 546 9.87 -2.00 -0.95
N ASN A 547 9.74 -3.12 -1.65
CA ASN A 547 8.78 -4.18 -1.30
C ASN A 547 9.22 -4.84 0.02
N ALA A 548 8.34 -4.96 1.01
CA ALA A 548 8.62 -5.63 2.29
C ALA A 548 9.17 -7.07 2.12
N ALA A 549 8.75 -7.76 1.06
CA ALA A 549 9.25 -9.10 0.71
C ALA A 549 10.73 -9.10 0.26
N ILE A 550 11.26 -7.95 -0.16
CA ILE A 550 12.56 -7.82 -0.82
C ILE A 550 13.53 -6.93 -0.05
N ALA A 551 13.02 -5.98 0.73
CA ALA A 551 13.77 -4.99 1.48
C ALA A 551 14.84 -5.65 2.35
N ASP A 552 16.07 -5.19 2.19
CA ASP A 552 17.24 -5.74 2.85
C ASP A 552 17.88 -4.74 3.84
N LYS A 553 18.91 -5.22 4.51
CA LYS A 553 19.69 -4.44 5.48
C LYS A 553 20.26 -3.15 4.87
N LEU A 554 20.69 -3.21 3.61
CA LEU A 554 21.24 -2.04 2.91
C LEU A 554 20.17 -0.97 2.70
N THR A 555 18.98 -1.36 2.24
CA THR A 555 17.84 -0.47 2.06
C THR A 555 17.46 0.24 3.36
N CYS A 556 17.39 -0.51 4.46
CA CYS A 556 17.13 0.05 5.79
C CYS A 556 18.23 1.03 6.23
N ASN A 557 19.50 0.71 5.97
CA ASN A 557 20.62 1.56 6.34
C ASN A 557 20.65 2.90 5.59
N ILE A 558 20.30 2.90 4.31
CA ILE A 558 20.19 4.13 3.52
C ILE A 558 19.11 5.01 4.12
N TRP A 559 17.94 4.44 4.39
CA TRP A 559 16.80 5.13 5.00
C TRP A 559 17.10 5.73 6.38
N LEU A 560 17.93 5.06 7.20
CA LEU A 560 18.34 5.55 8.52
C LEU A 560 19.44 6.63 8.50
N ARG A 561 20.15 6.80 7.37
CA ARG A 561 21.21 7.82 7.22
C ARG A 561 20.66 9.16 6.73
N GLU A 562 19.53 9.12 6.04
CA GLU A 562 18.74 10.26 5.57
C GLU A 562 17.74 10.67 6.67
#